data_AF-R7Z7G7-F1
#
_entry.id   AF-R7Z7G7-F1
#
_cell.length_a   1.000
_cell.length_b   1.000
_cell.length_c   1.000
_cell.angle_alpha   90.00
_cell.angle_beta   90.00
_cell.angle_gamma   90.00
#
_symmetry.space_group_name_H-M   'P 1'
#
loop_
_entity.id
_entity.type
_entity.pdbx_description
1 polymer ?
#
loop_
_entity_poly.entity_id
_entity_poly.type
_entity_poly.pdbx_seq_one_letter_code
_entity_poly.pdbx_strand_id
1 'polypeptide(L)'
;MESIYSESYSGEEPHAFSPTPEEIASGESERRFRFAVGLDDIPGEVKAFVRLNRLGRFNEAEEFFETSLQGNIDLFPVTAECADFLLEQGLYGNLSRFLRSQMLDREYAKSADEQPEEERHLLKLLLALSEIRTQGSLSSALKEARAAKLFLQRKGKTAGSLDEVEV
;
A
#
# COMPACT_ATOMS: atom_id res chain seq x y z
N MET A 1 9.38 12.72 -85.58
CA MET A 1 9.10 11.28 -85.74
C MET A 1 9.63 10.62 -84.49
N GLU A 2 8.79 9.86 -83.78
CA GLU A 2 9.11 8.92 -82.67
C GLU A 2 9.82 9.55 -81.43
N SER A 3 9.42 9.31 -80.16
CA SER A 3 9.13 8.04 -79.44
C SER A 3 10.41 7.23 -79.18
N ILE A 4 10.73 6.69 -78.00
CA ILE A 4 9.98 6.49 -76.73
C ILE A 4 10.81 7.15 -75.57
N TYR A 5 10.67 6.98 -74.24
CA TYR A 5 9.91 6.11 -73.32
C TYR A 5 9.69 6.83 -71.96
N SER A 6 9.02 6.17 -71.00
CA SER A 6 8.88 6.53 -69.57
C SER A 6 9.69 5.54 -68.69
N GLU A 7 9.70 5.48 -67.34
CA GLU A 7 8.95 6.13 -66.25
C GLU A 7 9.73 6.02 -64.91
N SER A 8 9.25 6.69 -63.85
CA SER A 8 9.42 6.41 -62.39
C SER A 8 10.77 5.96 -61.78
N TYR A 9 11.27 6.75 -60.82
CA TYR A 9 12.28 6.37 -59.81
C TYR A 9 11.67 6.55 -58.40
N SER A 10 11.74 5.54 -57.53
CA SER A 10 11.42 5.70 -56.09
C SER A 10 12.09 4.60 -55.25
N GLY A 11 12.72 4.99 -54.14
CA GLY A 11 13.71 4.22 -53.40
C GLY A 11 13.31 2.88 -52.78
N GLU A 12 14.34 2.16 -52.36
CA GLU A 12 14.30 0.89 -51.63
C GLU A 12 13.97 1.12 -50.13
N GLU A 13 13.12 0.28 -49.54
CA GLU A 13 13.04 0.10 -48.08
C GLU A 13 13.33 -1.37 -47.72
N PRO A 14 14.34 -1.67 -46.88
CA PRO A 14 14.70 -3.04 -46.56
C PRO A 14 13.87 -3.62 -45.41
N HIS A 15 13.10 -4.67 -45.73
CA HIS A 15 12.62 -5.76 -44.87
C HIS A 15 12.50 -5.51 -43.35
N ALA A 16 11.26 -5.35 -42.88
CA ALA A 16 10.94 -5.46 -41.45
C ALA A 16 11.29 -6.86 -40.91
N PHE A 17 12.04 -6.90 -39.80
CA PHE A 17 12.48 -8.13 -39.14
C PHE A 17 11.35 -8.67 -38.23
N SER A 18 10.46 -9.49 -38.79
CA SER A 18 9.41 -10.18 -38.03
C SER A 18 9.95 -11.47 -37.40
N PRO A 19 10.04 -11.58 -36.05
CA PRO A 19 10.52 -12.79 -35.38
C PRO A 19 9.57 -13.97 -35.63
N THR A 20 10.13 -15.16 -35.84
CA THR A 20 9.36 -16.36 -36.15
C THR A 20 8.84 -17.07 -34.89
N PRO A 21 7.78 -17.90 -34.97
CA PRO A 21 7.12 -18.45 -33.78
C PRO A 21 7.97 -19.36 -32.87
N GLU A 22 9.17 -19.76 -33.32
CA GLU A 22 10.05 -20.68 -32.59
C GLU A 22 10.90 -19.97 -31.52
N GLU A 23 11.13 -18.65 -31.63
CA GLU A 23 11.89 -17.88 -30.63
C GLU A 23 11.12 -17.66 -29.31
N ILE A 24 9.83 -17.96 -29.28
CA ILE A 24 8.96 -17.84 -28.09
C ILE A 24 9.18 -19.03 -27.12
N ALA A 25 9.87 -20.09 -27.54
CA ALA A 25 9.96 -21.37 -26.82
C ALA A 25 11.11 -21.50 -25.79
N SER A 26 11.59 -20.40 -25.19
CA SER A 26 12.63 -20.46 -24.15
C SER A 26 12.58 -19.27 -23.16
N GLY A 27 11.65 -19.33 -22.20
CA GLY A 27 11.56 -18.37 -21.09
C GLY A 27 10.87 -18.99 -19.88
N GLU A 28 11.53 -18.99 -18.71
CA GLU A 28 11.08 -19.72 -17.53
C GLU A 28 9.80 -19.15 -16.90
N SER A 29 9.10 -20.00 -16.14
CA SER A 29 7.76 -19.77 -15.57
C SER A 29 7.64 -18.57 -14.61
N GLU A 30 7.61 -17.34 -15.14
CA GLU A 30 6.98 -16.22 -14.46
C GLU A 30 5.48 -16.48 -14.32
N ARG A 31 5.10 -17.11 -13.21
CA ARG A 31 3.70 -17.19 -12.76
C ARG A 31 3.25 -15.81 -12.30
N ARG A 32 2.99 -14.91 -13.26
CA ARG A 32 2.23 -13.68 -13.06
C ARG A 32 0.93 -14.05 -12.36
N PHE A 33 0.87 -13.85 -11.05
CA PHE A 33 -0.35 -13.98 -10.26
C PHE A 33 -1.26 -12.81 -10.63
N ARG A 34 -1.93 -12.94 -11.78
CA ARG A 34 -2.92 -11.98 -12.28
C ARG A 34 -4.14 -12.07 -11.38
N PHE A 35 -4.07 -11.39 -10.26
CA PHE A 35 -5.13 -11.21 -9.28
C PHE A 35 -6.28 -10.44 -9.94
N ALA A 36 -7.17 -11.16 -10.62
CA ALA A 36 -8.48 -10.66 -11.02
C ALA A 36 -9.39 -10.61 -9.78
N VAL A 37 -9.01 -9.80 -8.79
CA VAL A 37 -9.93 -9.34 -7.75
C VAL A 37 -10.85 -8.32 -8.41
N GLY A 38 -12.15 -8.36 -8.11
CA GLY A 38 -13.08 -7.34 -8.59
C GLY A 38 -12.83 -6.01 -7.86
N LEU A 39 -13.04 -4.88 -8.53
CA LEU A 39 -12.80 -3.51 -8.02
C LEU A 39 -13.58 -3.15 -6.73
N ASP A 40 -14.41 -4.06 -6.21
CA ASP A 40 -15.23 -3.91 -5.01
C ASP A 40 -14.75 -4.77 -3.81
N ASP A 41 -13.84 -5.75 -4.01
CA ASP A 41 -13.36 -6.66 -2.93
C ASP A 41 -12.06 -6.15 -2.28
N ILE A 42 -12.14 -4.96 -1.66
CA ILE A 42 -11.03 -4.39 -0.87
C ILE A 42 -10.47 -5.40 0.17
N PRO A 43 -11.28 -6.21 0.89
CA PRO A 43 -10.75 -7.25 1.77
C PRO A 43 -9.95 -8.36 1.04
N GLY A 44 -10.18 -8.59 -0.24
CA GLY A 44 -9.37 -9.47 -1.10
C GLY A 44 -8.08 -8.78 -1.57
N GLU A 45 -8.18 -7.53 -2.03
CA GLU A 45 -7.04 -6.74 -2.48
C GLU A 45 -6.01 -6.49 -1.38
N VAL A 46 -6.46 -6.10 -0.17
CA VAL A 46 -5.58 -5.93 0.99
C VAL A 46 -4.82 -7.23 1.32
N LYS A 47 -5.48 -8.39 1.22
CA LYS A 47 -4.80 -9.70 1.42
C LYS A 47 -3.79 -9.99 0.30
N ALA A 48 -4.06 -9.58 -0.94
CA ALA A 48 -3.12 -9.73 -2.05
C ALA A 48 -1.87 -8.86 -1.86
N PHE A 49 -2.05 -7.59 -1.49
CA PHE A 49 -0.98 -6.65 -1.13
C PHE A 49 -0.12 -7.16 0.03
N VAL A 50 -0.74 -7.54 1.15
CA VAL A 50 -0.03 -8.11 2.32
C VAL A 50 0.75 -9.37 1.96
N ARG A 51 0.24 -10.21 1.04
CA ARG A 51 0.97 -11.38 0.54
C ARG A 51 2.17 -10.99 -0.31
N LEU A 52 2.10 -9.94 -1.12
CA LEU A 52 3.25 -9.44 -1.90
C LEU A 52 4.33 -8.85 -0.98
N ASN A 53 3.91 -8.01 -0.01
CA ASN A 53 4.78 -7.42 1.00
C ASN A 53 5.57 -8.49 1.79
N ARG A 54 4.87 -9.46 2.39
CA ARG A 54 5.49 -10.55 3.18
C ARG A 54 6.35 -11.53 2.37
N LEU A 55 6.30 -11.48 1.05
CA LEU A 55 7.21 -12.23 0.15
C LEU A 55 8.44 -11.41 -0.26
N GLY A 56 8.62 -10.19 0.26
CA GLY A 56 9.68 -9.27 -0.13
C GLY A 56 9.54 -8.71 -1.55
N ARG A 57 8.37 -8.87 -2.18
CA ARG A 57 8.11 -8.45 -3.57
C ARG A 57 7.67 -6.98 -3.60
N PHE A 58 8.47 -6.12 -2.97
CA PHE A 58 8.06 -4.76 -2.61
C PHE A 58 7.63 -3.92 -3.82
N ASN A 59 8.35 -3.97 -4.94
CA ASN A 59 7.99 -3.24 -6.16
C ASN A 59 6.62 -3.67 -6.72
N GLU A 60 6.28 -4.97 -6.66
CA GLU A 60 4.97 -5.47 -7.10
C GLU A 60 3.88 -5.13 -6.09
N ALA A 61 4.21 -5.03 -4.80
CA ALA A 61 3.29 -4.55 -3.77
C ALA A 61 3.01 -3.05 -3.96
N GLU A 62 4.01 -2.25 -4.34
CA GLU A 62 3.88 -0.82 -4.66
C GLU A 62 3.01 -0.61 -5.91
N GLU A 63 3.30 -1.30 -7.02
CA GLU A 63 2.48 -1.26 -8.25
C GLU A 63 1.03 -1.70 -7.97
N PHE A 64 0.82 -2.77 -7.20
CA PHE A 64 -0.51 -3.23 -6.81
C PHE A 64 -1.23 -2.22 -5.90
N PHE A 65 -0.52 -1.59 -4.97
CA PHE A 65 -1.09 -0.58 -4.08
C PHE A 65 -1.51 0.68 -4.85
N GLU A 66 -0.66 1.20 -5.75
CA GLU A 66 -0.99 2.36 -6.58
C GLU A 66 -2.19 2.11 -7.50
N THR A 67 -2.35 0.89 -8.02
CA THR A 67 -3.40 0.55 -9.01
C THR A 67 -4.73 0.10 -8.42
N SER A 68 -4.74 -0.61 -7.28
CA SER A 68 -5.97 -1.09 -6.62
C SER A 68 -6.34 -0.30 -5.36
N LEU A 69 -5.38 -0.12 -4.44
CA LEU A 69 -5.67 0.28 -3.07
C LEU A 69 -5.59 1.80 -2.81
N GLN A 70 -4.82 2.55 -3.60
CA GLN A 70 -4.58 3.98 -3.39
C GLN A 70 -5.85 4.84 -3.42
N GLY A 71 -6.89 4.42 -4.15
CA GLY A 71 -8.20 5.08 -4.15
C GLY A 71 -9.02 4.91 -2.86
N ASN A 72 -8.64 3.94 -2.02
CA ASN A 72 -9.34 3.52 -0.80
C ASN A 72 -8.49 3.76 0.48
N ILE A 73 -7.53 4.69 0.41
CA ILE A 73 -6.48 4.89 1.43
C ILE A 73 -7.00 5.43 2.77
N ASP A 74 -8.20 6.00 2.77
CA ASP A 74 -8.97 6.45 3.94
C ASP A 74 -9.53 5.29 4.76
N LEU A 75 -9.77 4.13 4.15
CA LEU A 75 -10.18 2.92 4.86
C LEU A 75 -9.03 2.43 5.74
N PHE A 76 -9.25 2.33 7.05
CA PHE A 76 -8.20 1.98 8.02
C PHE A 76 -7.40 0.71 7.68
N PRO A 77 -7.98 -0.41 7.20
CA PRO A 77 -7.20 -1.58 6.79
C PRO A 77 -6.17 -1.26 5.71
N VAL A 78 -6.50 -0.38 4.76
CA VAL A 78 -5.59 0.07 3.70
C VAL A 78 -4.51 0.99 4.27
N THR A 79 -4.89 1.94 5.14
CA THR A 79 -3.92 2.81 5.83
C THR A 79 -2.93 2.01 6.69
N ALA A 80 -3.41 1.00 7.41
CA ALA A 80 -2.63 0.21 8.35
C ALA A 80 -1.61 -0.69 7.65
N GLU A 81 -2.04 -1.44 6.64
CA GLU A 81 -1.14 -2.34 5.91
C GLU A 81 -0.15 -1.55 5.02
N CYS A 82 -0.54 -0.37 4.51
CA CYS A 82 0.39 0.57 3.86
C CYS A 82 1.46 1.09 4.85
N ALA A 83 1.07 1.39 6.09
CA ALA A 83 2.01 1.77 7.14
C ALA A 83 2.97 0.62 7.52
N ASP A 84 2.48 -0.63 7.52
CA ASP A 84 3.31 -1.82 7.78
C ASP A 84 4.29 -2.11 6.62
N PHE A 85 3.84 -2.01 5.37
CA PHE A 85 4.69 -2.08 4.17
C PHE A 85 5.84 -1.06 4.16
N LEU A 86 5.58 0.19 4.59
CA LEU A 86 6.61 1.21 4.76
C LEU A 86 7.51 0.95 5.99
N LEU A 87 7.02 0.22 6.99
CA LEU A 87 7.77 -0.16 8.19
C LEU A 87 8.73 -1.34 7.92
N GLU A 88 8.25 -2.41 7.27
CA GLU A 88 9.05 -3.62 6.96
C GLU A 88 10.22 -3.31 6.02
N GLN A 89 10.03 -2.40 5.06
CA GLN A 89 11.12 -1.90 4.21
C GLN A 89 12.08 -0.91 4.92
N GLY A 90 11.77 -0.50 6.16
CA GLY A 90 12.55 0.49 6.89
C GLY A 90 12.47 1.91 6.31
N LEU A 91 11.43 2.23 5.52
CA LEU A 91 11.22 3.54 4.89
C LEU A 91 10.64 4.57 5.88
N TYR A 92 11.23 4.67 7.07
CA TYR A 92 10.72 5.44 8.22
C TYR A 92 10.43 6.92 7.90
N GLY A 93 11.17 7.53 6.98
CA GLY A 93 10.92 8.90 6.52
C GLY A 93 9.63 9.04 5.70
N ASN A 94 9.31 8.06 4.86
CA ASN A 94 8.05 8.00 4.12
C ASN A 94 6.90 7.64 5.06
N LEU A 95 7.09 6.66 5.95
CA LEU A 95 6.14 6.28 6.99
C LEU A 95 5.72 7.49 7.87
N SER A 96 6.69 8.30 8.32
CA SER A 96 6.40 9.50 9.12
C SER A 96 5.60 10.54 8.33
N ARG A 97 5.93 10.76 7.04
CA ARG A 97 5.19 11.70 6.17
C ARG A 97 3.77 11.22 5.90
N PHE A 98 3.61 9.95 5.55
CA PHE A 98 2.35 9.30 5.27
C PHE A 98 1.41 9.37 6.47
N LEU A 99 1.85 8.91 7.65
CA LEU A 99 1.04 8.93 8.86
C LEU A 99 0.67 10.34 9.32
N ARG A 100 1.52 11.35 9.10
CA ARG A 100 1.14 12.75 9.37
C ARG A 100 0.03 13.25 8.45
N SER A 101 0.08 12.96 7.15
CA SER A 101 -1.03 13.30 6.24
C SER A 101 -2.29 12.60 6.74
N GLN A 102 -2.26 11.27 6.81
CA GLN A 102 -3.42 10.46 7.18
C GLN A 102 -4.05 10.86 8.52
N MET A 103 -3.25 11.23 9.52
CA MET A 103 -3.78 11.73 10.79
C MET A 103 -4.40 13.14 10.68
N LEU A 104 -3.83 14.05 9.89
CA LEU A 104 -4.42 15.37 9.63
C LEU A 104 -5.71 15.24 8.80
N ASP A 105 -5.69 14.42 7.75
CA ASP A 105 -6.83 14.16 6.87
C ASP A 105 -8.01 13.59 7.69
N ARG A 106 -7.74 12.68 8.63
CA ARG A 106 -8.71 12.12 9.61
C ARG A 106 -9.14 13.11 10.71
N GLU A 107 -8.32 14.10 11.06
CA GLU A 107 -8.66 15.15 12.04
C GLU A 107 -9.50 16.29 11.42
N TYR A 108 -9.33 16.56 10.12
CA TYR A 108 -10.18 17.49 9.37
C TYR A 108 -11.48 16.85 8.84
N ALA A 109 -11.51 15.53 8.67
CA ALA A 109 -12.74 14.79 8.43
C ALA A 109 -13.69 14.91 9.64
N LYS A 110 -14.95 15.28 9.39
CA LYS A 110 -15.96 15.46 10.45
C LYS A 110 -16.42 14.16 11.12
N SER A 111 -15.85 13.02 10.72
CA SER A 111 -16.03 11.68 11.26
C SER A 111 -15.01 11.32 12.36
N ALA A 112 -14.32 12.29 12.97
CA ALA A 112 -13.35 12.06 14.03
C ALA A 112 -13.93 11.38 15.31
N ASP A 113 -15.25 11.45 15.52
CA ASP A 113 -15.99 10.69 16.56
C ASP A 113 -16.37 9.26 16.12
N GLU A 114 -16.27 8.94 14.83
CA GLU A 114 -16.61 7.63 14.26
C GLU A 114 -15.40 6.69 14.17
N GLN A 115 -14.17 7.21 14.17
CA GLN A 115 -12.97 6.37 14.13
C GLN A 115 -12.72 5.66 15.48
N PRO A 116 -12.59 4.31 15.51
CA PRO A 116 -12.25 3.57 16.72
C PRO A 116 -10.95 4.06 17.38
N GLU A 117 -10.96 4.21 18.71
CA GLU A 117 -9.85 4.80 19.46
C GLU A 117 -8.58 3.91 19.41
N GLU A 118 -8.76 2.60 19.21
CA GLU A 118 -7.71 1.61 18.96
C GLU A 118 -6.85 1.96 17.73
N GLU A 119 -7.50 2.28 16.61
CA GLU A 119 -6.85 2.57 15.33
C GLU A 119 -5.99 3.84 15.45
N ARG A 120 -6.58 4.88 16.04
CA ARG A 120 -5.94 6.15 16.34
C ARG A 120 -4.72 5.96 17.25
N HIS A 121 -4.77 5.03 18.19
CA HIS A 121 -3.61 4.66 19.01
C HIS A 121 -2.55 3.88 18.23
N LEU A 122 -2.93 2.95 17.34
CA LEU A 122 -1.96 2.22 16.51
C LEU A 122 -1.18 3.15 15.58
N LEU A 123 -1.87 4.01 14.82
CA LEU A 123 -1.24 4.98 13.90
C LEU A 123 -0.29 5.92 14.64
N LYS A 124 -0.64 6.37 15.86
CA LYS A 124 0.24 7.17 16.73
C LYS A 124 1.49 6.42 17.19
N LEU A 125 1.39 5.12 17.49
CA LEU A 125 2.55 4.29 17.86
C LEU A 125 3.49 4.05 16.69
N LEU A 126 2.95 3.81 15.49
CA LEU A 126 3.73 3.69 14.25
C LEU A 126 4.43 5.02 13.89
N LEU A 127 3.74 6.15 14.02
CA LEU A 127 4.33 7.48 13.83
C LEU A 127 5.46 7.72 14.84
N ALA A 128 5.23 7.46 16.13
CA ALA A 128 6.24 7.57 17.18
C ALA A 128 7.48 6.70 16.92
N LEU A 129 7.31 5.47 16.43
CA LEU A 129 8.40 4.59 16.03
C LEU A 129 9.19 5.16 14.84
N SER A 130 8.50 5.71 13.83
CA SER A 130 9.13 6.38 12.69
C SER A 130 9.93 7.64 13.11
N GLU A 131 9.43 8.40 14.10
CA GLU A 131 10.12 9.58 14.64
C GLU A 131 11.35 9.20 15.48
N ILE A 132 11.33 8.10 16.24
CA ILE A 132 12.54 7.57 16.88
C ILE A 132 13.61 7.28 15.82
N ARG A 133 13.23 6.59 14.73
CA ARG A 133 14.16 6.13 13.68
C ARG A 133 14.71 7.26 12.79
N THR A 134 13.98 8.36 12.65
CA THR A 134 14.36 9.49 11.77
C THR A 134 14.88 10.72 12.52
N GLN A 135 14.46 10.93 13.77
CA GLN A 135 14.72 12.16 14.53
C GLN A 135 15.23 11.91 15.96
N GLY A 136 15.25 10.65 16.44
CA GLY A 136 15.59 10.34 17.83
C GLY A 136 14.54 10.78 18.86
N SER A 137 13.27 10.96 18.44
CA SER A 137 12.14 11.55 19.21
C SER A 137 11.62 10.66 20.37
N LEU A 138 12.51 10.17 21.24
CA LEU A 138 12.19 9.22 22.31
C LEU A 138 11.16 9.79 23.31
N SER A 139 11.24 11.08 23.64
CA SER A 139 10.32 11.73 24.58
C SER A 139 8.87 11.71 24.10
N SER A 140 8.63 11.99 22.82
CA SER A 140 7.32 11.95 22.18
C SER A 140 6.79 10.52 22.12
N ALA A 141 7.63 9.56 21.75
CA ALA A 141 7.26 8.16 21.71
C ALA A 141 6.90 7.59 23.10
N LEU A 142 7.63 7.97 24.15
CA LEU A 142 7.30 7.60 25.53
C LEU A 142 5.98 8.22 26.01
N LYS A 143 5.58 9.39 25.50
CA LYS A 143 4.27 10.00 25.77
C LYS A 143 3.15 9.19 25.11
N GLU A 144 3.24 8.89 23.82
CA GLU A 144 2.18 8.16 23.12
C GLU A 144 2.08 6.69 23.57
N ALA A 145 3.20 6.03 23.88
CA ALA A 145 3.21 4.68 24.49
C ALA A 145 2.50 4.64 25.85
N ARG A 146 2.64 5.69 26.67
CA ARG A 146 1.88 5.82 27.94
C ARG A 146 0.40 6.05 27.69
N ALA A 147 0.03 6.86 26.69
CA ALA A 147 -1.36 7.11 26.33
C ALA A 147 -2.06 5.81 25.87
N ALA A 148 -1.46 5.07 24.93
CA ALA A 148 -1.99 3.79 24.46
C ALA A 148 -2.12 2.75 25.59
N LYS A 149 -1.12 2.68 26.49
CA LYS A 149 -1.21 1.79 27.68
C LYS A 149 -2.38 2.16 28.59
N LEU A 150 -2.58 3.44 28.88
CA LEU A 150 -3.68 3.91 29.74
C LEU A 150 -5.05 3.66 29.10
N PHE A 151 -5.16 3.81 27.78
CA PHE A 151 -6.34 3.46 27.00
C PHE A 151 -6.69 1.97 27.14
N LEU A 152 -5.75 1.07 26.84
CA LEU A 152 -5.96 -0.39 26.97
C LEU A 152 -6.34 -0.79 28.41
N GLN A 153 -5.74 -0.16 29.42
CA GLN A 153 -6.08 -0.38 30.83
C GLN A 153 -7.50 0.09 31.22
N ARG A 154 -8.10 1.04 30.49
CA ARG A 154 -9.50 1.43 30.67
C ARG A 154 -10.42 0.40 30.02
N LYS A 155 -10.18 0.06 28.74
CA LYS A 155 -11.00 -0.90 27.99
C LYS A 155 -11.05 -2.30 28.65
N GLY A 156 -9.93 -2.76 29.20
CA GLY A 156 -9.89 -4.02 29.96
C GLY A 156 -10.74 -4.00 31.24
N LYS A 157 -10.83 -2.86 31.93
CA LYS A 157 -11.66 -2.71 33.13
C LYS A 157 -13.15 -2.63 32.82
N THR A 158 -13.54 -1.99 31.71
CA THR A 158 -14.94 -1.93 31.29
C THR A 158 -15.46 -3.29 30.81
N ALA A 159 -14.60 -4.12 30.22
CA ALA A 159 -14.97 -5.49 29.83
C ALA A 159 -15.24 -6.37 31.07
N GLY A 160 -14.32 -6.41 32.03
CA GLY A 160 -14.47 -7.19 33.27
C GLY A 160 -15.45 -6.63 34.31
N SER A 161 -16.33 -5.70 33.93
CA SER A 161 -17.33 -5.07 34.81
C SER A 161 -18.78 -5.46 34.47
N LEU A 162 -18.99 -6.31 33.45
CA LEU A 162 -20.31 -6.71 32.97
C LEU A 162 -20.69 -8.16 33.35
N ASP A 163 -19.73 -8.97 33.81
CA ASP A 163 -19.93 -10.38 34.16
C ASP A 163 -20.33 -10.60 35.64
N GLU A 164 -20.43 -9.55 36.47
CA GLU A 164 -20.74 -9.63 37.92
C GLU A 164 -22.15 -9.10 38.28
N VAL A 165 -23.19 -9.40 37.49
CA VAL A 165 -24.60 -9.09 37.83
C VAL A 165 -25.57 -10.24 37.51
N GLU A 166 -25.35 -11.41 38.10
CA GLU A 166 -26.42 -12.41 38.34
C GLU A 166 -26.37 -12.88 39.80
N VAL A 167 -27.40 -12.52 40.59
CA VAL A 167 -27.73 -13.03 41.95
C VAL A 167 -29.25 -13.02 42.12
#